data_AF-A0A3D1U8Z8-F1
#
_entry.id   AF-A0A3D1U8Z8-F1
#
_cell.length_a   1.000
_cell.length_b   1.000
_cell.length_c   1.000
_cell.angle_alpha   90.00
_cell.angle_beta   90.00
_cell.angle_gamma   90.00
#
_symmetry.space_group_name_H-M   'P 1'
#
loop_
_entity.id
_entity.type
_entity.pdbx_description
1 polymer ?
#
loop_
_entity_poly.entity_id
_entity_poly.type
_entity_poly.pdbx_seq_one_letter_code
_entity_poly.pdbx_strand_id
1 'polypeptide(L)'
;PFFQQILGAFITVSLQIAFTRWVPDEAARTAQIASLGVFQACLILIMMPILGAQQGLQPIIGYNWGARNFMRVKQTLVLGLYVTAALTAIAFVIQVIPPFPTWLARLFISGDQPALIALSAHDLQISNFMIWCIFINIVSSTYFQSIGRPRTAILLSLLRQGFCLLPVIWFLPHFMEDKTLAIWLCMPISDGVANAASVLPLVLNMRFLARVRPRAAFKEGR
;
A
#
# COMPACT_ATOMS: atom_id res chain seq x y z
N PRO A 1 -13.35 -0.70 -5.49
CA PRO A 1 -13.20 0.71 -5.09
C PRO A 1 -13.99 1.12 -3.84
N PHE A 2 -15.32 1.04 -3.82
CA PHE A 2 -16.14 1.55 -2.69
C PHE A 2 -15.81 0.88 -1.34
N PHE A 3 -15.83 -0.45 -1.27
CA PHE A 3 -15.48 -1.19 -0.04
C PHE A 3 -14.07 -0.90 0.49
N GLN A 4 -13.11 -0.64 -0.41
CA GLN A 4 -11.74 -0.30 -0.02
C GLN A 4 -11.67 1.08 0.63
N GLN A 5 -12.49 2.04 0.18
CA GLN A 5 -12.56 3.37 0.79
C GLN A 5 -13.21 3.34 2.17
N ILE A 6 -14.30 2.58 2.32
CA ILE A 6 -14.94 2.38 3.64
C ILE A 6 -13.93 1.79 4.63
N LEU A 7 -13.21 0.76 4.20
CA LEU A 7 -12.23 0.12 5.06
C LEU A 7 -11.09 1.07 5.45
N GLY A 8 -10.62 1.89 4.50
CA GLY A 8 -9.65 2.96 4.79
C GLY A 8 -10.14 3.93 5.87
N ALA A 9 -11.38 4.42 5.75
CA ALA A 9 -11.97 5.30 6.76
C ALA A 9 -12.08 4.61 8.14
N PHE A 10 -12.48 3.34 8.14
CA PHE A 10 -12.59 2.54 9.37
C PHE A 10 -11.23 2.35 10.06
N ILE A 11 -10.15 2.13 9.29
CA ILE A 11 -8.78 2.04 9.81
C ILE A 11 -8.34 3.36 10.43
N THR A 12 -8.58 4.48 9.74
CA THR A 12 -8.23 5.81 10.26
C THR A 12 -8.90 6.08 11.61
N VAL A 13 -10.20 5.78 11.72
CA VAL A 13 -10.93 5.89 13.00
C VAL A 13 -10.38 4.93 14.05
N SER A 14 -10.07 3.68 13.66
CA SER A 14 -9.50 2.69 14.57
C SER A 14 -8.14 3.13 15.14
N LEU A 15 -7.28 3.73 14.33
CA LEU A 15 -6.00 4.28 14.77
C LEU A 15 -6.18 5.44 15.76
N GLN A 16 -7.11 6.36 15.48
CA GLN A 16 -7.43 7.46 16.40
C GLN A 16 -7.95 6.95 17.75
N ILE A 17 -8.82 5.94 17.73
CA ILE A 17 -9.31 5.29 18.95
C ILE A 17 -8.16 4.59 19.68
N ALA A 18 -7.26 3.92 18.97
CA ALA A 18 -6.10 3.25 19.56
C ALA A 18 -5.19 4.25 20.28
N PHE A 19 -4.83 5.38 19.65
CA PHE A 19 -4.07 6.44 20.31
C PHE A 19 -4.79 6.99 21.54
N THR A 20 -6.11 7.20 21.44
CA THR A 20 -6.91 7.70 22.57
C THR A 20 -6.96 6.74 23.75
N ARG A 21 -6.99 5.43 23.48
CA ARG A 21 -7.09 4.39 24.51
C ARG A 21 -5.75 4.08 25.17
N TRP A 22 -4.67 4.05 24.39
CA TRP A 22 -3.38 3.52 24.85
C TRP A 22 -2.37 4.61 25.24
N VAL A 23 -2.60 5.86 24.85
CA VAL A 23 -1.77 7.01 25.25
C VAL A 23 -2.53 7.83 26.31
N PRO A 24 -2.24 7.64 27.61
CA PRO A 24 -2.97 8.30 28.69
C PRO A 24 -2.68 9.80 28.76
N ASP A 25 -1.45 10.23 28.45
CA ASP A 25 -1.06 11.63 28.44
C ASP A 25 -1.71 12.39 27.27
N GLU A 26 -2.39 13.50 27.59
CA GLU A 26 -3.17 14.27 26.63
C GLU A 26 -2.27 15.02 25.64
N ALA A 27 -1.15 15.56 26.11
CA ALA A 27 -0.19 16.26 25.27
C ALA A 27 0.48 15.29 24.25
N ALA A 28 0.94 14.13 24.71
CA ALA A 28 1.47 13.09 23.83
C ALA A 28 0.42 12.58 22.83
N ARG A 29 -0.82 12.35 23.28
CA ARG A 29 -1.91 11.87 22.41
C ARG A 29 -2.23 12.86 21.30
N THR A 30 -2.37 14.14 21.63
CA THR A 30 -2.66 15.19 20.63
C THR A 30 -1.54 15.31 19.61
N ALA A 31 -0.27 15.25 20.05
CA ALA A 31 0.88 15.22 19.14
C ALA A 31 0.88 13.99 18.21
N GLN A 32 0.51 12.81 18.71
CA GLN A 32 0.39 11.58 17.92
C GLN A 32 -0.74 11.63 16.90
N ILE A 33 -1.91 12.16 17.28
CA ILE A 33 -3.04 12.34 16.35
C ILE A 33 -2.69 13.40 15.28
N ALA A 34 -1.96 14.46 15.64
CA ALA A 34 -1.46 15.44 14.68
C ALA A 34 -0.45 14.82 13.71
N SER A 35 0.50 14.03 14.22
CA SER A 35 1.46 13.24 13.43
C SER A 35 0.73 12.27 12.47
N LEU A 36 -0.34 11.61 12.93
CA LEU A 36 -1.19 10.78 12.07
C LEU A 36 -1.79 11.57 10.89
N GLY A 37 -2.20 12.82 11.10
CA GLY A 37 -2.65 13.71 10.03
C GLY A 37 -1.57 13.99 9.00
N VAL A 38 -0.35 14.31 9.45
CA VAL A 38 0.82 14.52 8.59
C VAL A 38 1.15 13.25 7.81
N PHE A 39 1.15 12.10 8.48
CA PHE A 39 1.35 10.79 7.86
C PHE A 39 0.37 10.54 6.70
N GLN A 40 -0.92 10.76 6.92
CA GLN A 40 -1.94 10.54 5.88
C GLN A 40 -1.73 11.47 4.67
N ALA A 41 -1.37 12.73 4.92
CA ALA A 41 -1.10 13.70 3.86
C ALA A 41 0.13 13.30 3.04
N CYS A 42 1.23 12.91 3.70
CA CYS A 42 2.43 12.38 3.04
C CYS A 42 2.15 11.10 2.26
N LEU A 43 1.36 10.18 2.84
CA LEU A 43 1.01 8.91 2.21
C LEU A 43 0.25 9.13 0.90
N ILE A 44 -0.74 10.02 0.88
CA ILE A 44 -1.49 10.34 -0.34
C ILE A 44 -0.56 10.94 -1.40
N LEU A 45 0.27 11.92 -1.02
CA LEU A 45 1.23 12.57 -1.92
C LEU A 45 2.12 11.55 -2.63
N ILE A 46 2.63 10.57 -1.89
CA ILE A 46 3.58 9.58 -2.40
C ILE A 46 2.88 8.42 -3.11
N MET A 47 1.63 8.12 -2.75
CA MET A 47 0.82 7.14 -3.46
C MET A 47 0.32 7.68 -4.80
N MET A 48 0.22 9.00 -5.02
CA MET A 48 -0.35 9.54 -6.27
C MET A 48 0.37 9.05 -7.55
N PRO A 49 1.71 9.07 -7.66
CA PRO A 49 2.41 8.51 -8.82
C PRO A 49 2.16 7.00 -9.01
N ILE A 50 2.09 6.25 -7.90
CA ILE A 50 1.84 4.81 -7.91
C ILE A 50 0.42 4.52 -8.43
N LEU A 51 -0.57 5.22 -7.89
CA LEU A 51 -1.96 5.14 -8.34
C LEU A 51 -2.08 5.55 -9.80
N GLY A 52 -1.39 6.60 -10.23
CA GLY A 52 -1.34 7.04 -11.64
C GLY A 52 -0.83 5.93 -12.56
N ALA A 53 0.27 5.27 -12.20
CA ALA A 53 0.79 4.13 -12.95
C ALA A 53 -0.20 2.96 -13.01
N GLN A 54 -0.90 2.65 -11.91
CA GLN A 54 -1.93 1.61 -11.87
C GLN A 54 -3.12 1.93 -12.79
N GLN A 55 -3.58 3.18 -12.81
CA GLN A 55 -4.68 3.59 -13.66
C GLN A 55 -4.31 3.50 -15.15
N GLY A 56 -3.04 3.77 -15.51
CA GLY A 56 -2.54 3.54 -16.87
C GLY A 56 -2.41 2.05 -17.23
N LEU A 57 -2.07 1.20 -16.26
CA LEU A 57 -1.91 -0.24 -16.45
C LEU A 57 -3.25 -0.96 -16.68
N GLN A 58 -4.30 -0.50 -15.99
CA GLN A 58 -5.61 -1.14 -15.96
C GLN A 58 -6.25 -1.34 -17.35
N PRO A 59 -6.38 -0.32 -18.23
CA PRO A 59 -6.99 -0.48 -19.55
C PRO A 59 -6.15 -1.32 -20.52
N ILE A 60 -4.81 -1.26 -20.41
CA ILE A 60 -3.90 -2.06 -21.25
C ILE A 60 -4.11 -3.55 -20.96
N ILE A 61 -4.18 -3.93 -19.68
CA ILE A 61 -4.46 -5.31 -19.28
C ILE A 61 -5.89 -5.71 -19.71
N GLY A 62 -6.88 -4.87 -19.45
CA GLY A 62 -8.28 -5.16 -19.76
C GLY A 62 -8.52 -5.41 -21.25
N TYR A 63 -7.97 -4.56 -22.11
CA TYR A 63 -8.09 -4.70 -23.57
C TYR A 63 -7.39 -5.98 -24.08
N ASN A 64 -6.13 -6.21 -23.70
CA ASN A 64 -5.39 -7.39 -24.16
C ASN A 64 -5.98 -8.70 -23.63
N TRP A 65 -6.56 -8.68 -22.42
CA TRP A 65 -7.28 -9.82 -21.88
C TRP A 65 -8.57 -10.10 -22.67
N GLY A 66 -9.35 -9.07 -22.99
CA GLY A 66 -10.54 -9.17 -23.84
C GLY A 66 -10.22 -9.68 -25.25
N ALA A 67 -9.11 -9.22 -25.84
CA ALA A 67 -8.59 -9.68 -27.12
C ALA A 67 -7.91 -11.07 -27.06
N ARG A 68 -7.90 -11.72 -25.89
CA ARG A 68 -7.23 -13.02 -25.63
C ARG A 68 -5.74 -13.02 -25.97
N ASN A 69 -5.09 -11.86 -25.96
CA ASN A 69 -3.66 -11.71 -26.17
C ASN A 69 -2.90 -11.87 -24.84
N PHE A 70 -2.85 -13.10 -24.34
CA PHE A 70 -2.25 -13.41 -23.04
C PHE A 70 -0.74 -13.14 -22.96
N MET A 71 -0.04 -13.18 -24.10
CA MET A 71 1.38 -12.81 -24.15
C MET A 71 1.58 -11.34 -23.80
N ARG A 72 0.80 -10.45 -24.43
CA ARG A 72 0.84 -9.01 -24.10
C ARG A 72 0.39 -8.74 -22.68
N VAL A 73 -0.63 -9.44 -22.18
CA VAL A 73 -1.04 -9.33 -20.77
C VAL A 73 0.13 -9.63 -19.83
N LYS A 74 0.89 -10.71 -20.07
CA LYS A 74 2.06 -11.06 -19.26
C LYS A 74 3.15 -9.98 -19.34
N GLN A 75 3.45 -9.48 -20.54
CA GLN A 75 4.44 -8.40 -20.73
C GLN A 75 4.04 -7.13 -19.98
N THR A 76 2.78 -6.72 -20.10
CA THR A 76 2.23 -5.56 -19.37
C THR A 76 2.29 -5.77 -17.86
N LEU A 77 1.95 -6.97 -17.36
CA LEU A 77 2.04 -7.29 -15.94
C LEU A 77 3.49 -7.19 -15.41
N VAL A 78 4.45 -7.74 -16.14
CA VAL A 78 5.88 -7.69 -15.79
C VAL A 78 6.40 -6.25 -15.80
N LEU A 79 6.06 -5.47 -16.82
CA LEU A 79 6.41 -4.05 -16.88
C LEU A 79 5.78 -3.28 -15.71
N GLY A 80 4.52 -3.53 -15.40
CA GLY A 80 3.82 -2.93 -14.27
C GLY A 80 4.49 -3.25 -12.93
N LEU A 81 4.99 -4.47 -12.74
CA LEU A 81 5.77 -4.85 -11.56
C LEU A 81 7.07 -4.06 -11.47
N TYR A 82 7.85 -3.93 -12.55
CA TYR A 82 9.10 -3.16 -12.53
C TYR A 82 8.87 -1.67 -12.26
N VAL A 83 7.89 -1.06 -12.94
CA VAL A 83 7.57 0.36 -12.75
C VAL A 83 7.10 0.62 -11.32
N THR A 84 6.20 -0.21 -10.80
CA THR A 84 5.68 -0.03 -9.44
C THR A 84 6.74 -0.34 -8.39
N ALA A 85 7.63 -1.31 -8.62
CA ALA A 85 8.77 -1.58 -7.75
C ALA A 85 9.73 -0.38 -7.69
N ALA A 86 10.03 0.25 -8.83
CA ALA A 86 10.87 1.45 -8.86
C ALA A 86 10.20 2.62 -8.10
N LEU A 87 8.91 2.87 -8.33
CA LEU A 87 8.17 3.93 -7.63
C LEU A 87 8.10 3.70 -6.11
N THR A 88 7.85 2.46 -5.68
CA THR A 88 7.80 2.11 -4.24
C THR A 88 9.18 2.12 -3.58
N ALA A 89 10.25 1.80 -4.32
CA ALA A 89 11.62 1.96 -3.85
C ALA A 89 12.00 3.44 -3.67
N ILE A 90 11.62 4.31 -4.62
CA ILE A 90 11.78 5.76 -4.48
C ILE A 90 10.97 6.27 -3.27
N ALA A 91 9.73 5.82 -3.12
CA ALA A 91 8.87 6.16 -1.99
C ALA A 91 9.49 5.74 -0.64
N PHE A 92 10.17 4.59 -0.59
CA PHE A 92 10.92 4.14 0.59
C PHE A 92 12.08 5.08 0.91
N VAL A 93 12.90 5.45 -0.07
CA VAL A 93 14.02 6.39 0.13
C VAL A 93 13.52 7.72 0.70
N ILE A 94 12.44 8.27 0.14
CA ILE A 94 11.91 9.57 0.56
C ILE A 94 11.28 9.50 1.97
N GLN A 95 10.58 8.41 2.33
CA GLN A 95 9.87 8.31 3.62
C GLN A 95 10.67 7.72 4.76
N VAL A 96 11.75 7.00 4.47
CA VAL A 96 12.51 6.27 5.49
C VAL A 96 13.92 6.82 5.68
N ILE A 97 14.58 7.30 4.63
CA ILE A 97 16.00 7.67 4.71
C ILE A 97 16.17 9.17 5.05
N PRO A 98 16.77 9.53 6.19
CA PRO A 98 17.09 10.93 6.50
C PRO A 98 17.95 11.57 5.39
N PRO A 99 17.74 12.86 5.05
CA PRO A 99 16.90 13.86 5.73
C PRO A 99 15.47 14.01 5.16
N PHE A 100 15.07 13.18 4.20
CA PHE A 100 13.82 13.37 3.45
C PHE A 100 12.52 13.32 4.28
N PRO A 101 12.36 12.45 5.30
CA PRO A 101 11.13 12.39 6.10
C PRO A 101 10.88 13.67 6.88
N THR A 102 11.96 14.30 7.38
CA THR A 102 11.90 15.60 8.05
C THR A 102 11.47 16.70 7.09
N TRP A 103 11.96 16.68 5.85
CA TRP A 103 11.54 17.61 4.83
C TRP A 103 10.05 17.42 4.45
N LEU A 104 9.61 16.17 4.28
CA LEU A 104 8.20 15.86 4.04
C LEU A 104 7.28 16.36 5.17
N ALA A 105 7.64 16.09 6.43
CA ALA A 105 6.85 16.53 7.58
C ALA A 105 6.74 18.06 7.63
N ARG A 106 7.81 18.79 7.31
CA ARG A 106 7.82 20.26 7.24
C ARG A 106 6.88 20.84 6.19
N LEU A 107 6.55 20.10 5.12
CA LEU A 107 5.63 20.59 4.10
C LEU A 107 4.18 20.68 4.62
N PHE A 108 3.82 19.84 5.60
CA PHE A 108 2.45 19.73 6.11
C PHE A 108 2.27 20.35 7.50
N ILE A 109 3.36 20.69 8.19
CA ILE A 109 3.34 21.36 9.49
C ILE A 109 3.58 22.86 9.28
N SER A 110 2.63 23.68 9.69
CA SER A 110 2.75 25.14 9.68
C SER A 110 3.35 25.67 10.99
N GLY A 111 4.21 26.68 10.89
CA GLY A 111 4.89 27.31 12.03
C GLY A 111 6.14 26.55 12.50
N ASP A 112 6.80 27.10 13.53
CA ASP A 112 8.02 26.52 14.08
C ASP A 112 7.71 25.53 15.20
N GLN A 113 7.42 24.29 14.82
CA GLN A 113 7.12 23.19 15.74
C GLN A 113 8.14 22.05 15.58
N PRO A 114 9.40 22.25 16.01
CA PRO A 114 10.49 21.31 15.76
C PRO A 114 10.24 19.93 16.38
N ALA A 115 9.58 19.88 17.54
CA ALA A 115 9.22 18.63 18.21
C ALA A 115 8.22 17.80 17.40
N LEU A 116 7.16 18.43 16.85
CA LEU A 116 6.16 17.73 16.03
C LEU A 116 6.74 17.28 14.69
N ILE A 117 7.65 18.07 14.11
CA ILE A 117 8.35 17.70 12.87
C ILE A 117 9.22 16.47 13.11
N ALA A 118 10.01 16.44 14.19
CA ALA A 118 10.86 15.31 14.52
C ALA A 118 10.02 14.06 14.81
N LEU A 119 8.91 14.21 15.55
CA LEU A 119 7.96 13.14 15.83
C LEU A 119 7.36 12.57 14.55
N SER A 120 6.81 13.42 13.68
CA SER A 120 6.16 13.00 12.44
C SER A 120 7.16 12.36 11.47
N ALA A 121 8.39 12.85 11.42
CA ALA A 121 9.45 12.25 10.62
C ALA A 121 9.80 10.84 11.11
N HIS A 122 9.91 10.64 12.41
CA HIS A 122 10.14 9.33 13.02
C HIS A 122 8.97 8.37 12.78
N ASP A 123 7.74 8.85 12.98
CA ASP A 123 6.53 8.05 12.76
C ASP A 123 6.39 7.62 11.29
N LEU A 124 6.73 8.51 10.33
CA LEU A 124 6.80 8.20 8.90
C LEU A 124 7.80 7.09 8.58
N GLN A 125 8.97 7.10 9.23
CA GLN A 125 10.01 6.10 9.02
C GLN A 125 9.56 4.72 9.49
N ILE A 126 8.98 4.64 10.69
CA ILE A 126 8.53 3.39 11.28
C ILE A 126 7.37 2.81 10.46
N SER A 127 6.36 3.64 10.20
CA SER A 127 5.13 3.21 9.52
C SER A 127 5.36 2.73 8.09
N ASN A 128 6.28 3.37 7.35
CA ASN A 128 6.53 3.07 5.94
C ASN A 128 7.75 2.17 5.71
N PHE A 129 8.30 1.54 6.74
CA PHE A 129 9.50 0.72 6.61
C PHE A 129 9.34 -0.41 5.57
N MET A 130 8.15 -1.00 5.44
CA MET A 130 7.88 -2.08 4.46
C MET A 130 7.25 -1.59 3.15
N ILE A 131 7.23 -0.28 2.88
CA ILE A 131 6.57 0.26 1.69
C ILE A 131 7.20 -0.24 0.37
N TRP A 132 8.50 -0.55 0.36
CA TRP A 132 9.19 -1.07 -0.82
C TRP A 132 8.68 -2.44 -1.27
N CYS A 133 8.04 -3.20 -0.37
CA CYS A 133 7.54 -4.55 -0.64
C CYS A 133 6.17 -4.55 -1.31
N ILE A 134 5.35 -3.50 -1.13
CA ILE A 134 3.91 -3.55 -1.41
C ILE A 134 3.55 -3.61 -2.90
N PHE A 135 4.51 -3.35 -3.80
CA PHE A 135 4.27 -3.28 -5.25
C PHE A 135 3.61 -4.54 -5.81
N ILE A 136 3.91 -5.72 -5.25
CA ILE A 136 3.32 -6.99 -5.68
C ILE A 136 1.82 -7.00 -5.40
N ASN A 137 1.40 -6.60 -4.19
CA ASN A 137 -0.02 -6.53 -3.81
C ASN A 137 -0.77 -5.50 -4.67
N ILE A 138 -0.17 -4.32 -4.87
CA ILE A 138 -0.69 -3.21 -5.67
C ILE A 138 -0.95 -3.67 -7.12
N VAL A 139 0.08 -4.21 -7.79
CA VAL A 139 -0.04 -4.64 -9.20
C VAL A 139 -0.96 -5.86 -9.35
N SER A 140 -0.89 -6.83 -8.42
CA SER A 140 -1.78 -8.00 -8.44
C SER A 140 -3.25 -7.59 -8.33
N SER A 141 -3.54 -6.66 -7.41
CA SER A 141 -4.89 -6.13 -7.23
C SER A 141 -5.40 -5.41 -8.46
N THR A 142 -4.56 -4.60 -9.13
CA THR A 142 -4.93 -3.96 -10.42
C THR A 142 -5.18 -4.99 -11.50
N TYR A 143 -4.30 -5.98 -11.63
CA TYR A 143 -4.44 -7.05 -12.62
C TYR A 143 -5.76 -7.81 -12.48
N PHE A 144 -6.10 -8.27 -11.27
CA PHE A 144 -7.34 -9.00 -11.02
C PHE A 144 -8.59 -8.14 -11.25
N GLN A 145 -8.51 -6.83 -10.98
CA GLN A 145 -9.57 -5.88 -11.35
C GLN A 145 -9.72 -5.77 -12.87
N SER A 146 -8.63 -5.62 -13.61
CA SER A 146 -8.63 -5.48 -15.07
C SER A 146 -9.20 -6.68 -15.82
N ILE A 147 -8.98 -7.91 -15.33
CA ILE A 147 -9.42 -9.14 -16.01
C ILE A 147 -10.85 -9.57 -15.62
N GLY A 148 -11.60 -8.73 -14.90
CA GLY A 148 -12.96 -9.05 -14.48
C GLY A 148 -13.04 -10.06 -13.33
N ARG A 149 -12.01 -10.17 -12.49
CA ARG A 149 -12.00 -10.98 -11.26
C ARG A 149 -11.95 -10.10 -9.99
N PRO A 150 -12.92 -9.20 -9.77
CA PRO A 150 -12.89 -8.24 -8.68
C PRO A 150 -12.94 -8.90 -7.30
N ARG A 151 -13.56 -10.09 -7.16
CA ARG A 151 -13.61 -10.82 -5.88
C ARG A 151 -12.20 -11.13 -5.35
N THR A 152 -11.31 -11.59 -6.22
CA THR A 152 -9.91 -11.88 -5.85
C THR A 152 -9.17 -10.59 -5.49
N ALA A 153 -9.35 -9.52 -6.26
CA ALA A 153 -8.73 -8.23 -5.96
C ALA A 153 -9.20 -7.64 -4.62
N ILE A 154 -10.50 -7.71 -4.36
CA ILE A 154 -11.10 -7.27 -3.10
C ILE A 154 -10.53 -8.12 -1.95
N LEU A 155 -10.47 -9.44 -2.09
CA LEU A 155 -9.89 -10.32 -1.07
C LEU A 155 -8.42 -9.96 -0.75
N LEU A 156 -7.59 -9.73 -1.77
CA LEU A 156 -6.19 -9.31 -1.57
C LEU A 156 -6.09 -7.95 -0.86
N SER A 157 -7.00 -7.03 -1.17
CA SER A 157 -7.04 -5.71 -0.53
C SER A 157 -7.55 -5.77 0.90
N LEU A 158 -8.56 -6.61 1.16
CA LEU A 158 -9.14 -6.84 2.48
C LEU A 158 -8.17 -7.58 3.40
N LEU A 159 -7.36 -8.51 2.86
CA LEU A 159 -6.30 -9.15 3.64
C LEU A 159 -5.32 -8.11 4.18
N ARG A 160 -4.90 -7.15 3.34
CA ARG A 160 -3.98 -6.09 3.74
C ARG A 160 -4.54 -5.14 4.77
N GLN A 161 -5.73 -4.60 4.49
CA GLN A 161 -6.28 -3.47 5.24
C GLN A 161 -7.20 -3.91 6.37
N GLY A 162 -7.91 -5.03 6.20
CA GLY A 162 -8.91 -5.50 7.16
C GLY A 162 -8.37 -6.60 8.05
N PHE A 163 -8.06 -7.75 7.47
CA PHE A 163 -7.76 -8.96 8.25
C PHE A 163 -6.39 -8.94 8.92
N CYS A 164 -5.37 -8.33 8.32
CA CYS A 164 -4.06 -8.22 8.94
C CYS A 164 -3.96 -6.98 9.83
N LEU A 165 -4.32 -5.81 9.31
CA LEU A 165 -4.05 -4.56 10.02
C LEU A 165 -4.94 -4.38 11.27
N LEU A 166 -6.25 -4.63 11.18
CA LEU A 166 -7.15 -4.35 12.31
C LEU A 166 -6.82 -5.19 13.54
N PRO A 167 -6.63 -6.53 13.46
CA PRO A 167 -6.23 -7.30 14.63
C PRO A 167 -4.89 -6.84 15.19
N VAL A 168 -3.91 -6.56 14.33
CA VAL A 168 -2.57 -6.14 14.78
C VAL A 168 -2.64 -4.81 15.55
N ILE A 169 -3.45 -3.84 15.11
CA ILE A 169 -3.67 -2.58 15.84
C ILE A 169 -4.16 -2.80 17.27
N TRP A 170 -5.05 -3.77 17.49
CA TRP A 170 -5.61 -4.02 18.81
C TRP A 170 -4.77 -4.98 19.66
N PHE A 171 -4.10 -5.95 19.06
CA PHE A 171 -3.31 -6.95 19.79
C PHE A 171 -1.90 -6.48 20.11
N LEU A 172 -1.19 -5.84 19.17
CA LEU A 172 0.23 -5.51 19.32
C LEU A 172 0.53 -4.58 20.53
N PRO A 173 -0.29 -3.56 20.85
CA PRO A 173 -0.07 -2.73 22.02
C PRO A 173 -0.16 -3.50 23.35
N HIS A 174 -0.73 -4.70 23.42
CA HIS A 174 -0.72 -5.49 24.65
C HIS A 174 0.64 -6.12 24.96
N PHE A 175 1.48 -6.35 23.94
CA PHE A 175 2.75 -7.07 24.07
C PHE A 175 3.98 -6.15 24.20
N MET A 176 3.83 -4.85 23.91
CA MET A 176 4.93 -3.89 23.95
C MET A 176 4.72 -2.87 25.08
N GLU A 177 5.81 -2.43 25.70
CA GLU A 177 5.78 -1.37 26.72
C GLU A 177 5.51 0.00 26.08
N ASP A 178 6.21 0.30 24.98
CA ASP A 178 5.94 1.49 24.16
C ASP A 178 4.71 1.28 23.28
N LYS A 179 3.56 1.74 23.79
CA LYS A 179 2.26 1.64 23.10
C LYS A 179 2.22 2.45 21.80
N THR A 180 2.93 3.57 21.74
CA THR A 180 2.95 4.46 20.59
C THR A 180 3.68 3.81 19.44
N LEU A 181 4.88 3.30 19.71
CA LEU A 181 5.68 2.56 18.73
C LEU A 181 4.94 1.31 18.27
N ALA A 182 4.23 0.61 19.17
CA ALA A 182 3.40 -0.53 18.79
C ALA A 182 2.34 -0.16 17.75
N ILE A 183 1.60 0.95 17.95
CA ILE A 183 0.57 1.39 17.01
C ILE A 183 1.17 1.68 15.62
N TRP A 184 2.34 2.33 15.56
CA TRP A 184 3.02 2.62 14.29
C TRP A 184 3.61 1.37 13.61
N LEU A 185 4.11 0.41 14.37
CA LEU A 185 4.61 -0.87 13.84
C LEU A 185 3.51 -1.77 13.26
N CYS A 186 2.24 -1.54 13.60
CA CYS A 186 1.14 -2.32 13.03
C CYS A 186 1.10 -2.24 11.50
N MET A 187 1.44 -1.07 10.94
CA MET A 187 1.43 -0.82 9.49
C MET A 187 2.44 -1.68 8.73
N PRO A 188 3.76 -1.61 9.02
CA PRO A 188 4.74 -2.40 8.30
C PRO A 188 4.50 -3.90 8.50
N ILE A 189 4.13 -4.35 9.70
CA ILE A 189 3.83 -5.77 9.97
C ILE A 189 2.68 -6.25 9.07
N SER A 190 1.60 -5.48 8.99
CA SER A 190 0.45 -5.81 8.13
C SER A 190 0.83 -5.83 6.65
N ASP A 191 1.57 -4.83 6.18
CA ASP A 191 2.01 -4.76 4.79
C ASP A 191 2.92 -5.94 4.42
N GLY A 192 3.81 -6.37 5.33
CA GLY A 192 4.64 -7.56 5.14
C GLY A 192 3.83 -8.84 4.95
N VAL A 193 2.87 -9.09 5.85
CA VAL A 193 1.99 -10.28 5.77
C VAL A 193 1.14 -10.24 4.52
N ALA A 194 0.56 -9.09 4.19
CA ALA A 194 -0.27 -8.91 3.02
C ALA A 194 0.51 -9.11 1.72
N ASN A 195 1.75 -8.62 1.67
CA ASN A 195 2.62 -8.82 0.54
C ASN A 195 2.93 -10.30 0.32
N ALA A 196 3.31 -11.00 1.40
CA ALA A 196 3.54 -12.45 1.35
C ALA A 196 2.30 -13.22 0.86
N ALA A 197 1.11 -12.87 1.36
CA ALA A 197 -0.15 -13.48 0.92
C ALA A 197 -0.46 -13.21 -0.57
N SER A 198 0.03 -12.09 -1.12
CA SER A 198 -0.22 -11.70 -2.52
C SER A 198 0.68 -12.40 -3.53
N VAL A 199 1.84 -12.91 -3.10
CA VAL A 199 2.77 -13.64 -3.95
C VAL A 199 2.12 -14.91 -4.51
N LEU A 200 1.39 -15.66 -3.69
CA LEU A 200 0.81 -16.95 -4.10
C LEU A 200 -0.21 -16.81 -5.25
N PRO A 201 -1.26 -15.96 -5.16
CA PRO A 201 -2.19 -15.72 -6.26
C PRO A 201 -1.51 -15.25 -7.55
N LEU A 202 -0.49 -14.39 -7.42
CA LEU A 202 0.23 -13.86 -8.57
C LEU A 202 1.04 -14.96 -9.28
N VAL A 203 1.81 -15.75 -8.55
CA VAL A 203 2.62 -16.84 -9.10
C VAL A 203 1.73 -17.90 -9.76
N LEU A 204 0.60 -18.26 -9.13
CA LEU A 204 -0.36 -19.20 -9.71
C LEU A 204 -0.92 -18.68 -11.05
N ASN A 205 -1.23 -17.39 -11.15
CA ASN A 205 -1.73 -16.81 -12.40
C ASN A 205 -0.63 -16.64 -13.46
N MET A 206 0.60 -16.31 -13.07
CA MET A 206 1.73 -16.29 -14.00
C MET A 206 2.02 -17.68 -14.58
N ARG A 207 1.90 -18.73 -13.76
CA ARG A 207 2.00 -20.13 -14.21
C ARG A 207 0.85 -20.50 -15.16
N PHE A 208 -0.37 -20.06 -14.88
CA PHE A 208 -1.51 -20.22 -15.79
C PHE A 208 -1.24 -19.54 -17.15
N LEU A 209 -0.84 -18.27 -17.14
CA LEU A 209 -0.49 -17.51 -18.34
C LEU A 209 0.66 -18.15 -19.13
N ALA A 210 1.63 -18.78 -18.47
CA ALA A 210 2.73 -19.49 -19.12
C ALA A 210 2.29 -20.82 -19.77
N ARG A 211 1.23 -21.47 -19.25
CA ARG A 211 0.67 -22.71 -19.80
C ARG A 211 -0.25 -22.47 -20.99
N VAL A 212 -0.88 -21.30 -21.06
CA VAL A 212 -1.69 -20.90 -22.22
C VAL A 212 -0.74 -20.58 -23.38
N ARG A 213 -0.52 -21.55 -24.27
CA ARG A 213 0.24 -21.34 -25.52
C ARG A 213 -0.34 -20.12 -26.25
N PRO A 214 0.50 -19.23 -26.78
CA PRO A 214 0.00 -18.20 -27.68
C PRO A 214 -0.71 -18.92 -28.84
N ARG A 215 -2.04 -18.75 -28.96
CA ARG A 215 -2.67 -18.99 -30.26
C ARG A 215 -1.98 -18.01 -31.20
N ALA A 216 -1.31 -18.56 -32.22
CA ALA A 216 -0.64 -17.80 -33.25
C ALA A 216 -1.50 -16.59 -33.61
N ALA A 217 -0.90 -15.40 -33.53
CA ALA A 217 -1.54 -14.18 -33.98
C ALA A 217 -2.15 -14.43 -35.36
N PHE A 218 -3.44 -14.11 -35.47
CA PHE A 218 -4.18 -13.82 -36.70
C PHE A 218 -3.33 -13.96 -37.98
N LYS A 219 -3.34 -15.14 -38.59
CA LYS A 219 -3.18 -15.24 -40.05
C LYS A 219 -4.56 -14.94 -40.65
N GLU A 220 -4.56 -14.09 -41.69
CA GLU A 220 -5.68 -13.67 -42.58
C GLU A 220 -6.49 -12.44 -42.11
N GLY A 221 -6.76 -11.41 -42.92
CA GLY A 221 -6.51 -11.15 -44.36
C GLY A 221 -5.77 -9.81 -44.57
N ARG A 222 -5.02 -9.57 -45.65
CA ARG A 222 -5.40 -9.62 -47.07
C ARG A 222 -6.73 -8.96 -47.35
#